data_AF-A0A958QGA2-F1
#
_entry.id   AF-A0A958QGA2-F1
#
_cell.length_a   1.000
_cell.length_b   1.000
_cell.length_c   1.000
_cell.angle_alpha   90.00
_cell.angle_beta   90.00
_cell.angle_gamma   90.00
#
_symmetry.space_group_name_H-M   'P 1'
#
loop_
_entity.id
_entity.type
_entity.pdbx_description
1 polymer ?
#
loop_
_entity_poly.entity_id
_entity_poly.type
_entity_poly.pdbx_seq_one_letter_code
_entity_poly.pdbx_strand_id
1 'polypeptide(L)'
;MTMAMENDKVKHLSASAAISSGIYLASRENGASRFKASAAALALTLLVGAIKETQDVYFDQKDMQANAAGAAAGVLLPISFSF
;
A
#
# COMPACT_ATOMS: atom_id res chain seq x y z
N MET A 1 21.21 12.82 -9.52
CA MET A 1 20.18 13.26 -8.54
C MET A 1 18.82 12.61 -8.79
N THR A 2 18.47 12.28 -10.04
CA THR A 2 17.22 11.58 -10.43
C THR A 2 17.09 10.14 -9.91
N MET A 3 18.16 9.32 -9.97
CA MET A 3 18.10 7.93 -9.53
C MET A 3 17.76 7.73 -8.04
N ALA A 4 18.20 8.64 -7.16
CA ALA A 4 17.93 8.53 -5.72
C ALA A 4 16.45 8.77 -5.40
N MET A 5 15.84 9.78 -6.05
CA MET A 5 14.39 10.07 -5.91
C MET A 5 13.51 8.97 -6.52
N GLU A 6 13.94 8.33 -7.61
CA GLU A 6 13.20 7.21 -8.20
C GLU A 6 13.26 5.96 -7.30
N ASN A 7 14.44 5.66 -6.73
CA ASN A 7 14.61 4.52 -5.84
C ASN A 7 13.73 4.66 -4.58
N ASP A 8 13.56 5.87 -4.06
CA ASP A 8 12.75 6.10 -2.87
C ASP A 8 11.25 5.87 -3.13
N LYS A 9 10.73 6.38 -4.25
CA LYS A 9 9.34 6.12 -4.67
C LYS A 9 9.06 4.64 -4.90
N VAL A 10 10.03 3.91 -5.45
CA VAL A 10 9.91 2.46 -5.66
C VAL A 10 9.80 1.73 -4.31
N LYS A 11 10.51 2.19 -3.26
CA LYS A 11 10.34 1.63 -1.91
C LYS A 11 8.93 1.87 -1.38
N HIS A 12 8.41 3.08 -1.51
CA HIS A 12 7.04 3.41 -1.10
C HIS A 12 5.98 2.54 -1.77
N LEU A 13 6.10 2.41 -3.10
CA LEU A 13 5.20 1.61 -3.90
C LEU A 13 5.28 0.12 -3.55
N SER A 14 6.51 -0.43 -3.49
CA SER A 14 6.72 -1.86 -3.21
C SER A 14 6.34 -2.24 -1.77
N ALA A 15 6.68 -1.41 -0.78
CA ALA A 15 6.30 -1.63 0.61
C ALA A 15 4.78 -1.60 0.78
N SER A 16 4.12 -0.59 0.21
CA SER A 16 2.66 -0.47 0.31
C SER A 16 1.94 -1.61 -0.43
N ALA A 17 2.46 -2.06 -1.57
CA ALA A 17 1.92 -3.22 -2.28
C ALA A 17 2.04 -4.52 -1.47
N ALA A 18 3.19 -4.74 -0.82
CA ALA A 18 3.39 -5.92 0.02
C ALA A 18 2.45 -5.89 1.25
N ILE A 19 2.37 -4.75 1.93
CA ILE A 19 1.51 -4.58 3.11
C ILE A 19 0.03 -4.77 2.74
N SER A 20 -0.45 -4.07 1.71
CA SER A 20 -1.86 -4.15 1.32
C SER A 20 -2.25 -5.54 0.81
N SER A 21 -1.35 -6.22 0.08
CA SER A 21 -1.56 -7.62 -0.33
C SER A 21 -1.67 -8.56 0.88
N GLY A 22 -0.79 -8.40 1.87
CA GLY A 22 -0.83 -9.20 3.10
C GLY A 22 -2.13 -8.99 3.87
N ILE A 23 -2.54 -7.74 4.07
CA ILE A 23 -3.79 -7.39 4.76
C ILE A 23 -5.00 -7.92 3.99
N TYR A 24 -4.99 -7.80 2.65
CA TYR A 24 -6.06 -8.32 1.81
C TYR A 24 -6.19 -9.84 1.99
N LEU A 25 -5.10 -10.58 1.81
CA LEU A 25 -5.10 -12.05 1.92
C LEU A 25 -5.53 -12.50 3.31
N ALA A 26 -4.97 -11.92 4.37
CA ALA A 26 -5.38 -12.23 5.74
C ALA A 26 -6.86 -11.93 5.98
N SER A 27 -7.38 -10.81 5.48
CA SER A 27 -8.81 -10.48 5.59
C SER A 27 -9.69 -11.48 4.81
N ARG A 28 -9.25 -11.92 3.64
CA ARG A 28 -9.95 -12.92 2.82
C ARG A 28 -9.97 -14.30 3.49
N GLU A 29 -8.86 -14.72 4.10
CA GLU A 29 -8.77 -15.97 4.88
C GLU A 29 -9.72 -15.94 6.09
N ASN A 30 -9.96 -14.77 6.68
CA ASN A 30 -10.93 -14.57 7.77
C ASN A 30 -12.38 -14.39 7.28
N GLY A 31 -12.68 -14.71 6.02
CA GLY A 31 -14.04 -14.69 5.47
C GLY A 31 -14.58 -13.31 5.12
N ALA A 32 -13.76 -12.25 5.14
CA ALA A 32 -14.20 -10.92 4.71
C ALA A 32 -14.52 -10.92 3.20
N SER A 33 -15.57 -10.19 2.80
CA SER A 33 -15.88 -10.00 1.37
C SER A 33 -14.73 -9.26 0.67
N ARG A 34 -14.60 -9.44 -0.66
CA ARG A 34 -13.57 -8.76 -1.46
C ARG A 34 -13.57 -7.25 -1.22
N PHE A 35 -14.75 -6.64 -1.12
CA PHE A 35 -14.88 -5.21 -0.83
C PHE A 35 -14.37 -4.84 0.57
N LYS A 36 -14.76 -5.58 1.62
CA LYS A 36 -14.29 -5.33 3.00
C LYS A 36 -12.78 -5.52 3.12
N ALA A 37 -12.25 -6.60 2.54
CA ALA A 37 -10.82 -6.88 2.51
C ALA A 37 -10.03 -5.78 1.77
N SER A 38 -10.54 -5.32 0.62
CA SER A 38 -9.92 -4.24 -0.16
C SER A 38 -9.92 -2.92 0.60
N ALA A 39 -11.05 -2.56 1.21
CA ALA A 39 -11.18 -1.33 2.00
C ALA A 39 -10.24 -1.35 3.21
N ALA A 40 -10.18 -2.46 3.94
CA ALA A 40 -9.28 -2.64 5.08
C ALA A 40 -7.81 -2.56 4.65
N ALA A 41 -7.44 -3.27 3.58
CA ALA A 41 -6.08 -3.25 3.04
C ALA A 41 -5.63 -1.85 2.62
N LEU A 42 -6.48 -1.11 1.89
CA LEU A 42 -6.19 0.27 1.50
C LEU A 42 -6.08 1.20 2.70
N ALA A 43 -7.08 1.20 3.59
CA ALA A 43 -7.13 2.10 4.73
C ALA A 43 -5.95 1.90 5.69
N LEU A 44 -5.65 0.65 6.03
CA LEU A 44 -4.54 0.33 6.95
C LEU A 44 -3.18 0.63 6.32
N THR A 45 -2.98 0.32 5.04
CA THR A 45 -1.72 0.63 4.35
C THR A 45 -1.49 2.12 4.23
N LEU A 46 -2.53 2.89 3.85
CA LEU A 46 -2.45 4.35 3.78
C LEU A 46 -2.22 4.98 5.15
N LEU A 47 -2.81 4.42 6.21
CA LEU A 47 -2.56 4.88 7.58
C LEU A 47 -1.10 4.65 7.99
N VAL A 48 -0.54 3.47 7.70
CA VAL A 48 0.89 3.19 7.95
C VAL A 48 1.79 4.14 7.16
N GLY A 49 1.48 4.35 5.87
CA GLY A 49 2.18 5.31 5.02
C GLY A 49 2.13 6.72 5.60
N ALA A 50 0.95 7.20 5.98
CA ALA A 50 0.78 8.52 6.58
C ALA A 50 1.54 8.68 7.90
N ILE A 51 1.54 7.66 8.76
CA ILE A 51 2.31 7.67 10.02
C ILE A 51 3.82 7.78 9.71
N LYS A 52 4.34 7.01 8.76
CA LYS A 52 5.75 7.13 8.33
C LYS A 52 6.06 8.53 7.84
N GLU A 53 5.26 9.09 6.94
CA GLU A 53 5.50 10.43 6.37
C GLU A 53 5.42 11.54 7.43
N THR A 54 4.63 11.38 8.50
CA THR A 54 4.62 12.33 9.62
C THR A 54 5.84 12.27 10.53
N GLN A 55 6.61 11.18 10.47
CA GLN A 55 7.86 11.02 11.22
C GLN A 55 9.08 11.53 10.45
N ASP A 56 8.94 11.78 9.15
CA ASP A 56 10.00 12.35 8.33
C ASP A 56 10.16 13.86 8.57
N VAL A 57 11.36 14.37 8.24
CA VAL A 57 11.69 15.79 8.39
C VAL A 57 10.78 16.69 7.54
N TYR A 58 10.32 16.17 6.39
CA TYR A 58 9.40 16.83 5.48
C TYR A 58 8.36 15.83 4.98
N PHE A 59 7.10 16.25 4.99
CA PHE A 59 6.01 15.47 4.41
C PHE A 59 5.99 15.67 2.88
N ASP A 60 6.26 14.62 2.09
CA ASP A 60 6.16 14.67 0.63
C ASP A 60 4.84 14.03 0.14
N GLN A 61 4.02 14.84 -0.53
CA GLN A 61 2.78 14.34 -1.15
C GLN A 61 3.04 13.27 -2.22
N LYS A 62 4.20 13.28 -2.88
CA LYS A 62 4.55 12.29 -3.90
C LYS A 62 4.80 10.91 -3.29
N ASP A 63 5.32 10.86 -2.07
CA ASP A 63 5.55 9.60 -1.36
C ASP A 63 4.23 9.02 -0.86
N MET A 64 3.30 9.87 -0.40
CA MET A 64 1.92 9.46 -0.15
C MET A 64 1.20 8.96 -1.41
N GLN A 65 1.41 9.57 -2.57
CA GLN A 65 0.86 9.07 -3.84
C GLN A 65 1.46 7.72 -4.22
N ALA A 66 2.77 7.52 -4.03
CA ALA A 66 3.43 6.25 -4.26
C ALA A 66 2.90 5.16 -3.31
N ASN A 67 2.69 5.48 -2.04
CA ASN A 67 2.06 4.58 -1.06
C ASN A 67 0.63 4.20 -1.50
N ALA A 68 -0.18 5.17 -1.94
CA ALA A 68 -1.54 4.91 -2.42
C ALA A 68 -1.57 4.02 -3.67
N ALA A 69 -0.71 4.29 -4.65
CA ALA A 69 -0.60 3.50 -5.86
C ALA A 69 -0.12 2.07 -5.56
N GLY A 70 0.88 1.93 -4.69
CA GLY A 70 1.36 0.64 -4.20
C GLY A 70 0.26 -0.14 -3.49
N ALA A 71 -0.46 0.50 -2.57
CA ALA A 71 -1.55 -0.12 -1.84
C ALA A 71 -2.65 -0.63 -2.78
N ALA A 72 -3.03 0.14 -3.79
CA ALA A 72 -3.99 -0.29 -4.81
C ALA A 72 -3.48 -1.48 -5.64
N ALA A 73 -2.22 -1.43 -6.10
CA ALA A 73 -1.61 -2.55 -6.82
C ALA A 73 -1.59 -3.84 -5.98
N GLY A 74 -1.21 -3.75 -4.70
CA GLY A 74 -1.19 -4.89 -3.79
C GLY A 74 -2.57 -5.46 -3.45
N VAL A 75 -3.66 -4.70 -3.60
CA VAL A 75 -5.03 -5.23 -3.51
C VAL A 75 -5.47 -5.88 -4.83
N LEU A 76 -5.16 -5.25 -5.96
CA LEU A 76 -5.57 -5.72 -7.28
C LEU A 76 -4.88 -7.03 -7.68
N LEU A 77 -3.58 -7.18 -7.39
CA LEU A 77 -2.82 -8.39 -7.70
C LEU A 77 -3.49 -9.66 -7.16
N PRO A 78 -3.73 -9.82 -5.84
CA PRO A 78 -4.37 -11.02 -5.33
C PRO A 78 -5.81 -11.18 -5.82
N ILE A 79 -6.55 -10.10 -6.11
CA ILE A 79 -7.87 -10.21 -6.75
C ILE A 79 -7.77 -10.87 -8.14
N SER A 80 -6.76 -10.52 -8.93
CA SER A 80 -6.56 -11.08 -10.27
C SER A 80 -6.18 -12.57 -10.28
N PHE A 81 -5.57 -13.07 -9.20
CA PHE A 81 -5.14 -14.47 -9.08
C PHE A 81 -6.06 -15.33 -8.20
N SER A 82 -6.90 -14.73 -7.36
CA SER A 82 -7.77 -15.45 -6.42
C SER A 82 -9.21 -15.53 -6.95
N PHE A 83 -9.60 -16.71 -7.43
CA PHE A 83 -10.98 -17.07 -7.82
C PHE A 83 -11.90 -17.12 -6.59
#